data_AF-A0A8J3ZE87-F1
#
_entry.id   AF-A0A8J3ZE87-F1
#
_cell.length_a   1.000
_cell.length_b   1.000
_cell.length_c   1.000
_cell.angle_alpha   90.00
_cell.angle_beta   90.00
_cell.angle_gamma   90.00
#
_symmetry.space_group_name_H-M   'P 1'
#
loop_
_entity.id
_entity.type
_entity.pdbx_description
1 polymer ?
#
loop_
_entity_poly.entity_id
_entity_poly.type
_entity_poly.pdbx_seq_one_letter_code
_entity_poly.pdbx_strand_id
1 'polypeptide(L)'
;MTTETSIGAVNGLAARWAADVLDGRSLALAAPAVWPMLAVLAAGADGELRAALATAVGVDPAGSGAAARDLLDLLNGTDGVRAAFGIWSNRDLVPDPFWLDELPPHAHGTLTGDATADKAALDAWLSERTAGLLPALPQGPDEDTRMLLIGTLLVQTGWRHRMSVTSVTPAGGPWSRFAGLRAPVDPADIAVTAGGLTRVIVRGAGEVDVHLVLGAADPGTVVAGALATLGDTPLWTAADAGPPPDGSAVRVGRIASTGTGPVYRVQAPPFTIRTVHDLLQRRALFGLPEADLAGSASQVLKVDQAQQFVMAQFDQSGFTAAAATVSMWVAAGFTREPHEVPLTEVVFDRPYGFVAVHRPTDLGLVAGWVAAVSG
;
A
#
# COMPACT_ATOMS: atom_id res chain seq x y z
N MET A 1 20.07 0.76 14.68
CA MET A 1 18.65 1.10 14.48
C MET A 1 17.88 -0.21 14.37
N THR A 2 16.69 -0.32 14.97
CA THR A 2 15.90 -1.56 14.90
C THR A 2 14.96 -1.52 13.70
N THR A 3 14.65 -2.68 13.11
CA THR A 3 13.67 -2.79 12.01
C THR A 3 12.34 -2.14 12.38
N GLU A 4 11.89 -2.30 13.62
CA GLU A 4 10.66 -1.68 14.16
C GLU A 4 10.63 -0.16 14.04
N THR A 5 11.77 0.51 14.24
CA THR A 5 11.87 1.97 14.07
C THR A 5 11.64 2.37 12.61
N SER A 6 12.21 1.62 11.67
CA SER A 6 12.01 1.84 10.23
C SER A 6 10.56 1.57 9.81
N ILE A 7 9.93 0.52 10.34
CA ILE A 7 8.52 0.22 10.04
C ILE A 7 7.60 1.36 10.51
N GLY A 8 7.77 1.83 11.75
CA GLY A 8 7.02 2.96 12.28
C GLY A 8 7.21 4.23 11.43
N ALA A 9 8.44 4.48 10.98
CA ALA A 9 8.75 5.62 10.12
C ALA A 9 8.09 5.54 8.73
N VAL A 10 8.08 4.34 8.12
CA VAL A 10 7.41 4.09 6.83
C VAL A 10 5.90 4.24 6.96
N ASN A 11 5.29 3.65 8.00
CA ASN A 11 3.85 3.79 8.28
C ASN A 11 3.49 5.26 8.57
N GLY A 12 4.35 5.99 9.27
CA GLY A 12 4.20 7.43 9.51
C GLY A 12 4.24 8.25 8.22
N LEU A 13 5.16 7.95 7.30
CA LEU A 13 5.18 8.57 5.97
C LEU A 13 3.90 8.23 5.19
N ALA A 14 3.48 6.97 5.18
CA ALA A 14 2.25 6.53 4.51
C ALA A 14 1.01 7.27 5.05
N ALA A 15 0.92 7.46 6.38
CA ALA A 15 -0.21 8.13 7.01
C ALA A 15 -0.26 9.62 6.64
N ARG A 16 0.87 10.34 6.71
CA ARG A 16 0.95 11.73 6.26
C ARG A 16 0.62 11.87 4.78
N TRP A 17 1.10 10.93 3.96
CA TRP A 17 0.80 10.91 2.54
C TRP A 17 -0.69 10.70 2.29
N ALA A 18 -1.29 9.69 2.91
CA ALA A 18 -2.73 9.40 2.78
C ALA A 18 -3.60 10.61 3.15
N ALA A 19 -3.27 11.30 4.25
CA ALA A 19 -3.96 12.51 4.69
C ALA A 19 -3.90 13.65 3.66
N ASP A 20 -2.83 13.71 2.86
CA ASP A 20 -2.61 14.76 1.87
C ASP A 20 -3.24 14.45 0.50
N VAL A 21 -3.20 13.19 0.03
CA VAL A 21 -3.64 12.83 -1.34
C VAL A 21 -5.06 12.29 -1.46
N LEU A 22 -5.62 11.71 -0.40
CA LEU A 22 -6.90 11.03 -0.49
C LEU A 22 -8.04 12.05 -0.31
N ASP A 23 -8.50 12.57 -1.44
CA ASP A 23 -9.54 13.60 -1.55
C ASP A 23 -10.94 13.05 -1.86
N GLY A 24 -11.11 11.73 -1.79
CA GLY A 24 -12.36 11.04 -2.10
C GLY A 24 -12.44 10.48 -3.51
N ARG A 25 -11.39 10.59 -4.33
CA ARG A 25 -11.23 9.77 -5.54
C ARG A 25 -10.61 8.41 -5.23
N SER A 26 -10.83 7.43 -6.12
CA SER A 26 -10.16 6.13 -5.99
C SER A 26 -8.67 6.29 -6.28
N LEU A 27 -7.83 6.08 -5.27
CA LEU A 27 -6.39 6.35 -5.33
C LEU A 27 -5.65 5.38 -4.40
N ALA A 28 -4.43 4.99 -4.77
CA ALA A 28 -3.56 4.16 -3.94
C ALA A 28 -2.14 4.74 -3.87
N LEU A 29 -1.45 4.49 -2.75
CA LEU A 29 -0.07 4.90 -2.49
C LEU A 29 0.71 3.73 -1.86
N ALA A 30 2.02 3.72 -2.06
CA ALA A 30 2.91 2.66 -1.58
C ALA A 30 4.17 3.25 -0.93
N ALA A 31 4.07 3.77 0.29
CA ALA A 31 5.23 4.39 0.97
C ALA A 31 6.51 3.53 0.98
N PRO A 32 6.47 2.19 1.15
CA PRO A 32 7.68 1.36 1.09
C PRO A 32 8.40 1.36 -0.26
N ALA A 33 7.73 1.76 -1.35
CA ALA A 33 8.36 1.90 -2.67
C ALA A 33 9.26 3.16 -2.76
N VAL A 34 9.01 4.16 -1.92
CA VAL A 34 9.66 5.49 -1.98
C VAL A 34 10.60 5.70 -0.81
N TRP A 35 10.25 5.20 0.37
CA TRP A 35 11.00 5.43 1.60
C TRP A 35 12.48 4.98 1.53
N PRO A 36 12.84 3.79 1.00
CA PRO A 36 14.25 3.38 0.90
C PRO A 36 15.09 4.35 0.07
N MET A 37 14.53 4.86 -1.03
CA MET A 37 15.19 5.81 -1.91
C MET A 37 15.43 7.15 -1.19
N LEU A 38 14.44 7.66 -0.47
CA LEU A 38 14.59 8.89 0.33
C LEU A 38 15.61 8.71 1.45
N ALA A 39 15.62 7.55 2.10
CA ALA A 39 16.56 7.22 3.17
C ALA A 39 18.02 7.16 2.67
N VAL A 40 18.23 6.61 1.47
CA VAL A 40 19.52 6.59 0.78
C VAL A 40 19.97 7.99 0.35
N LEU A 41 19.05 8.82 -0.16
CA LEU A 41 19.34 10.21 -0.49
C LEU A 41 19.71 10.99 0.78
N ALA A 42 19.02 10.74 1.91
CA ALA A 42 19.33 11.37 3.19
C ALA A 42 20.75 11.04 3.67
N ALA A 43 21.21 9.81 3.42
CA ALA A 43 22.54 9.37 3.83
C ALA A 43 23.65 10.13 3.11
N GLY A 44 23.48 10.40 1.80
CA GLY A 44 24.43 11.14 0.96
C GLY A 44 24.21 12.65 0.89
N ALA A 45 23.16 13.17 1.53
CA ALA A 45 22.87 14.60 1.56
C ALA A 45 23.59 15.30 2.73
N ASP A 46 23.84 16.59 2.55
CA ASP A 46 24.38 17.52 3.55
C ASP A 46 23.42 18.70 3.80
N GLY A 47 23.69 19.44 4.88
CA GLY A 47 23.03 20.72 5.17
C GLY A 47 21.51 20.64 5.24
N GLU A 48 20.84 21.60 4.58
CA GLU A 48 19.38 21.70 4.58
C GLU A 48 18.69 20.52 3.89
N LEU A 49 19.29 19.98 2.82
CA LEU A 49 18.75 18.81 2.12
C LEU A 49 18.75 17.59 3.04
N ARG A 50 19.84 17.37 3.79
CA ARG A 50 19.93 16.27 4.78
C ARG A 50 18.83 16.41 5.83
N ALA A 51 18.62 17.62 6.36
CA ALA A 51 17.60 17.87 7.39
C ALA A 51 16.17 17.67 6.87
N ALA A 52 15.88 18.11 5.64
CA ALA A 52 14.57 17.93 5.00
C ALA A 52 14.27 16.44 4.75
N LEU A 53 15.23 15.70 4.19
CA LEU A 53 15.10 14.26 3.96
C LEU A 53 15.01 13.48 5.27
N ALA A 54 15.80 13.84 6.30
CA ALA A 54 15.70 13.25 7.64
C ALA A 54 14.28 13.37 8.21
N THR A 55 13.67 14.55 8.05
CA THR A 55 12.31 14.83 8.52
C THR A 55 11.28 13.99 7.77
N ALA A 56 11.42 13.86 6.45
CA ALA A 56 10.51 13.07 5.63
C ALA A 56 10.62 11.57 5.93
N VAL A 57 11.85 11.06 6.02
CA VAL A 57 12.15 9.65 6.28
C VAL A 57 11.81 9.29 7.73
N GLY A 58 11.99 10.20 8.68
CA GLY A 58 11.68 10.00 10.09
C GLY A 58 12.72 9.17 10.85
N VAL A 59 13.94 9.03 10.32
CA VAL A 59 15.06 8.34 10.98
C VAL A 59 16.34 9.17 10.88
N ASP A 60 17.32 8.85 11.72
CA ASP A 60 18.63 9.49 11.68
C ASP A 60 19.35 9.23 10.34
N PRO A 61 19.74 10.28 9.59
CA PRO A 61 20.48 10.16 8.35
C PRO A 61 21.78 9.34 8.44
N ALA A 62 22.42 9.25 9.61
CA ALA A 62 23.62 8.43 9.76
C ALA A 62 23.35 6.93 9.61
N GLY A 63 22.12 6.48 9.90
CA GLY A 63 21.71 5.08 9.76
C GLY A 63 20.73 4.82 8.61
N SER A 64 20.27 5.85 7.91
CA SER A 64 19.16 5.75 6.95
C SER A 64 19.48 4.84 5.76
N GLY A 65 20.72 4.85 5.26
CA GLY A 65 21.14 3.95 4.18
C GLY A 65 21.09 2.46 4.58
N ALA A 66 21.51 2.12 5.80
CA ALA A 66 21.37 0.76 6.33
C ALA A 66 19.91 0.36 6.50
N ALA A 67 19.06 1.24 7.06
CA ALA A 67 17.64 0.97 7.18
C ALA A 67 16.92 0.81 5.84
N ALA A 68 17.36 1.53 4.79
CA ALA A 68 16.85 1.35 3.44
C ALA A 68 17.13 -0.07 2.92
N ARG A 69 18.35 -0.58 3.13
CA ARG A 69 18.74 -1.94 2.77
C ARG A 69 17.96 -2.97 3.58
N ASP A 70 17.88 -2.82 4.89
CA ASP A 70 17.13 -3.72 5.77
C ASP A 70 15.64 -3.81 5.36
N LEU A 71 15.03 -2.67 4.98
CA LEU A 71 13.65 -2.64 4.50
C LEU A 71 13.51 -3.33 3.14
N LEU A 72 14.44 -3.12 2.20
CA LEU A 72 14.43 -3.80 0.92
C LEU A 72 14.64 -5.31 1.06
N ASP A 73 15.50 -5.75 1.97
CA ASP A 73 15.74 -7.16 2.26
C ASP A 73 14.50 -7.80 2.90
N LEU A 74 13.82 -7.10 3.81
CA LEU A 74 12.53 -7.54 4.36
C LEU A 74 11.48 -7.69 3.25
N LEU A 75 11.30 -6.66 2.42
CA LEU A 75 10.29 -6.66 1.36
C LEU A 75 10.56 -7.76 0.33
N ASN A 76 11.81 -7.93 -0.11
CA ASN A 76 12.18 -8.93 -1.12
C ASN A 76 12.33 -10.34 -0.53
N GLY A 77 12.44 -10.49 0.79
CA GLY A 77 12.37 -11.76 1.51
C GLY A 77 10.94 -12.22 1.81
N THR A 78 9.94 -11.35 1.66
CA THR A 78 8.53 -11.66 1.89
C THR A 78 7.91 -12.30 0.65
N ASP A 79 7.24 -13.45 0.81
CA ASP A 79 6.59 -14.12 -0.32
C ASP A 79 5.51 -13.23 -0.96
N GLY A 80 5.51 -13.18 -2.29
CA GLY A 80 4.59 -12.35 -3.06
C GLY A 80 4.87 -10.85 -3.02
N VAL A 81 5.95 -10.37 -2.38
CA VAL A 81 6.35 -8.97 -2.38
C VAL A 81 7.65 -8.78 -3.15
N ARG A 82 7.71 -7.72 -3.97
CA ARG A 82 8.95 -7.28 -4.63
C ARG A 82 9.04 -5.77 -4.59
N ALA A 83 10.17 -5.26 -4.15
CA ALA A 83 10.43 -3.83 -4.08
C ALA A 83 11.77 -3.51 -4.73
N ALA A 84 11.77 -2.44 -5.51
CA ALA A 84 13.00 -1.87 -6.05
C ALA A 84 12.86 -0.35 -6.12
N PHE A 85 13.99 0.33 -6.11
CA PHE A 85 14.05 1.72 -6.54
C PHE A 85 15.23 1.89 -7.49
N GLY A 86 15.17 2.95 -8.29
CA GLY A 86 16.26 3.35 -9.14
C GLY A 86 16.47 4.86 -9.11
N ILE A 87 17.73 5.24 -9.21
CA ILE A 87 18.22 6.61 -9.27
C ILE A 87 19.02 6.75 -10.56
N TRP A 88 18.59 7.62 -11.46
CA TRP A 88 19.33 7.91 -12.68
C TRP A 88 19.89 9.32 -12.63
N SER A 89 21.21 9.45 -12.74
CA SER A 89 21.87 10.74 -12.87
C SER A 89 22.22 11.01 -14.33
N ASN A 90 22.10 12.26 -14.76
CA ASN A 90 22.66 12.68 -16.04
C ASN A 90 24.17 12.42 -16.07
N ARG A 91 24.71 12.03 -17.22
CA ARG A 91 26.16 11.76 -17.42
C ARG A 91 27.09 12.89 -16.95
N ASP A 92 26.62 14.13 -16.92
CA ASP A 92 27.39 15.30 -16.50
C ASP A 92 27.41 15.50 -14.97
N LEU A 93 26.52 14.80 -14.25
CA LEU A 93 26.45 14.74 -12.79
C LEU A 93 27.21 13.51 -12.33
N VAL A 94 28.31 13.70 -11.60
CA VAL A 94 29.14 12.60 -11.07
C VAL A 94 28.87 12.45 -9.57
N PRO A 95 28.06 11.46 -9.14
CA PRO A 95 27.81 11.23 -7.73
C PRO A 95 29.08 10.80 -6.99
N ASP A 96 29.14 11.04 -5.69
CA ASP A 96 30.22 10.55 -4.84
C ASP A 96 30.32 9.01 -4.94
N PRO A 97 31.49 8.45 -5.33
CA PRO A 97 31.70 7.01 -5.38
C PRO A 97 31.39 6.29 -4.06
N PHE A 98 31.67 6.91 -2.91
CA PHE A 98 31.36 6.30 -1.62
C PHE A 98 29.86 6.19 -1.37
N TRP A 99 29.07 7.15 -1.86
CA TRP A 99 27.62 7.05 -1.79
C TRP A 99 27.08 6.00 -2.78
N LEU A 100 27.66 5.89 -3.97
CA LEU A 100 27.29 4.85 -4.95
C LEU A 100 27.54 3.44 -4.42
N ASP A 101 28.64 3.22 -3.70
CA ASP A 101 28.98 1.93 -3.08
C ASP A 101 27.97 1.50 -1.99
N GLU A 102 27.23 2.45 -1.42
CA GLU A 102 26.19 2.16 -0.41
C GLU A 102 24.85 1.78 -1.04
N LEU A 103 24.66 2.00 -2.35
CA LEU A 103 23.41 1.70 -3.05
C LEU A 103 23.21 0.19 -3.25
N PRO A 104 21.96 -0.29 -3.24
CA PRO A 104 21.68 -1.66 -3.67
C PRO A 104 22.17 -1.89 -5.12
N PRO A 105 22.59 -3.12 -5.46
CA PRO A 105 22.98 -3.44 -6.81
C PRO A 105 21.90 -3.05 -7.82
N HIS A 106 22.31 -2.36 -8.89
CA HIS A 106 21.42 -1.87 -9.96
C HIS A 106 20.40 -0.80 -9.53
N ALA A 107 20.56 -0.19 -8.36
CA ALA A 107 19.73 0.94 -7.93
C ALA A 107 20.21 2.29 -8.50
N HIS A 108 21.34 2.33 -9.21
CA HIS A 108 21.83 3.50 -9.93
C HIS A 108 22.03 3.23 -11.42
N GLY A 109 21.73 4.24 -12.24
CA GLY A 109 22.02 4.27 -13.67
C GLY A 109 22.39 5.68 -14.16
N THR A 110 22.81 5.77 -15.42
CA THR A 110 23.20 7.04 -16.05
C THR A 110 22.28 7.37 -17.22
N LEU A 111 21.69 8.57 -17.22
CA LEU A 111 20.97 9.10 -18.37
C LEU A 111 21.97 9.54 -19.43
N THR A 112 21.75 9.07 -20.65
CA THR A 112 22.58 9.40 -21.80
C THR A 112 22.22 10.78 -22.36
N GLY A 113 21.02 11.31 -22.12
CA GLY A 113 20.55 12.53 -22.79
C GLY A 113 19.97 12.26 -24.18
N ASP A 114 19.96 11.01 -24.65
CA ASP A 114 19.05 10.57 -25.71
C ASP A 114 17.74 10.15 -25.03
N ALA A 115 16.76 11.05 -25.04
CA ALA A 115 15.46 10.83 -24.40
C ALA A 115 14.75 9.56 -24.86
N THR A 116 14.95 9.14 -26.12
CA THR A 116 14.30 7.92 -26.65
C THR A 116 15.00 6.67 -26.12
N ALA A 117 16.33 6.63 -26.17
CA ALA A 117 17.10 5.51 -25.65
C ALA A 117 16.96 5.38 -24.12
N ASP A 118 17.01 6.50 -23.40
CA ASP A 118 16.88 6.54 -21.95
C ASP A 118 15.48 6.07 -21.52
N LYS A 119 14.42 6.54 -22.20
CA LYS A 119 13.06 6.03 -21.95
C LYS A 119 12.95 4.53 -22.19
N ALA A 120 13.50 4.01 -23.29
CA ALA A 120 13.44 2.58 -23.59
C ALA A 120 14.15 1.73 -22.53
N ALA A 121 15.30 2.19 -22.02
CA ALA A 121 16.03 1.52 -20.95
C ALA A 121 15.24 1.53 -19.63
N LEU A 122 14.62 2.67 -19.29
CA LEU A 122 13.78 2.81 -18.09
C LEU A 122 12.51 1.95 -18.15
N ASP A 123 11.84 1.92 -19.31
CA ASP A 123 10.67 1.07 -19.53
C ASP A 123 11.02 -0.41 -19.40
N ALA A 124 12.17 -0.84 -19.92
CA ALA A 124 12.68 -2.20 -19.75
C ALA A 124 12.97 -2.53 -18.29
N TRP A 125 13.66 -1.63 -17.57
CA TRP A 125 13.92 -1.76 -16.14
C TRP A 125 12.62 -1.85 -15.34
N LEU A 126 11.64 -0.97 -15.61
CA LEU A 126 10.36 -0.94 -14.92
C LEU A 126 9.58 -2.25 -15.16
N SER A 127 9.54 -2.70 -16.41
CA SER A 127 8.88 -3.95 -16.79
C SER A 127 9.52 -5.14 -16.08
N GLU A 128 10.85 -5.25 -16.06
CA GLU A 128 11.57 -6.32 -15.35
C GLU A 128 11.26 -6.30 -13.85
N ARG A 129 11.39 -5.13 -13.21
CA ARG A 129 11.20 -4.97 -11.76
C ARG A 129 9.76 -5.14 -11.30
N THR A 130 8.81 -5.07 -12.22
CA THR A 130 7.36 -5.19 -11.92
C THR A 130 6.74 -6.41 -12.57
N ALA A 131 7.55 -7.35 -13.06
CA ALA A 131 7.09 -8.55 -13.76
C ALA A 131 6.10 -8.25 -14.91
N GLY A 132 6.34 -7.15 -15.63
CA GLY A 132 5.56 -6.70 -16.79
C GLY A 132 4.26 -5.95 -16.45
N LEU A 133 3.92 -5.77 -15.18
CA LEU A 133 2.67 -5.13 -14.77
C LEU A 133 2.69 -3.62 -15.00
N LEU A 134 3.88 -3.02 -14.94
CA LEU A 134 4.15 -1.65 -15.36
C LEU A 134 5.13 -1.71 -16.53
N PRO A 135 4.63 -1.88 -17.77
CA PRO A 135 5.50 -2.12 -18.92
C PRO A 135 6.24 -0.88 -19.42
N ALA A 136 5.78 0.32 -19.05
CA ALA A 136 6.37 1.58 -19.49
C ALA A 136 6.00 2.74 -18.55
N LEU A 137 6.89 3.73 -18.47
CA LEU A 137 6.62 5.04 -17.89
C LEU A 137 5.64 5.83 -18.78
N PRO A 138 4.66 6.55 -18.20
CA PRO A 138 3.79 7.46 -18.96
C PRO A 138 4.57 8.58 -19.63
N GLN A 139 5.60 9.09 -18.95
CA GLN A 139 6.52 10.12 -19.46
C GLN A 139 7.95 9.71 -19.12
N GLY A 140 8.84 9.79 -20.10
CA GLY A 140 10.28 9.53 -19.90
C GLY A 140 11.05 10.80 -19.52
N PRO A 141 12.35 10.65 -19.23
CA PRO A 141 13.26 11.79 -19.07
C PRO A 141 13.37 12.57 -20.38
N ASP A 142 13.58 13.87 -20.25
CA ASP A 142 13.97 14.76 -21.35
C ASP A 142 15.47 15.08 -21.29
N GLU A 143 15.96 15.83 -22.27
CA GLU A 143 17.38 16.22 -22.37
C GLU A 143 17.89 17.07 -21.19
N ASP A 144 16.97 17.73 -20.47
CA ASP A 144 17.27 18.59 -19.33
C ASP A 144 17.23 17.85 -17.99
N THR A 145 16.73 16.60 -17.97
CA THR A 145 16.61 15.78 -16.77
C THR A 145 18.01 15.49 -16.19
N ARG A 146 18.29 16.04 -15.00
CA ARG A 146 19.53 15.86 -14.24
C ARG A 146 19.48 14.67 -13.32
N MET A 147 18.33 14.44 -12.70
CA MET A 147 18.11 13.30 -11.81
C MET A 147 16.67 12.81 -11.89
N LEU A 148 16.53 11.49 -12.06
CA LEU A 148 15.26 10.77 -12.09
C LEU A 148 15.20 9.73 -10.97
N LEU A 149 14.09 9.73 -10.25
CA LEU A 149 13.82 8.84 -9.11
C LEU A 149 12.59 7.98 -9.41
N ILE A 150 12.73 6.65 -9.33
CA ILE A 150 11.62 5.72 -9.54
C ILE A 150 11.56 4.71 -8.40
N GLY A 151 10.42 4.66 -7.71
CA GLY A 151 10.11 3.63 -6.72
C GLY A 151 9.08 2.64 -7.26
N THR A 152 9.33 1.34 -7.07
CA THR A 152 8.41 0.27 -7.46
C THR A 152 8.11 -0.67 -6.30
N LEU A 153 6.85 -1.07 -6.19
CA LEU A 153 6.41 -2.10 -5.26
C LEU A 153 5.35 -2.96 -5.94
N LEU A 154 5.57 -4.27 -5.87
CA LEU A 154 4.63 -5.30 -6.26
C LEU A 154 4.25 -6.09 -5.02
N VAL A 155 2.95 -6.31 -4.84
CA VAL A 155 2.39 -7.13 -3.76
C VAL A 155 1.38 -8.08 -4.37
N GLN A 156 1.51 -9.36 -4.06
CA GLN A 156 0.64 -10.43 -4.50
C GLN A 156 0.35 -11.36 -3.33
N THR A 157 -0.92 -11.60 -3.05
CA THR A 157 -1.34 -12.54 -2.02
C THR A 157 -2.66 -13.19 -2.42
N GLY A 158 -2.70 -14.52 -2.42
CA GLY A 158 -3.94 -15.26 -2.56
C GLY A 158 -4.72 -15.25 -1.24
N TRP A 159 -6.05 -15.33 -1.28
CA TRP A 159 -6.82 -15.38 -0.02
C TRP A 159 -6.71 -16.74 0.67
N ARG A 160 -6.63 -16.72 2.02
CA ARG A 160 -6.74 -17.93 2.85
C ARG A 160 -8.07 -18.64 2.62
N HIS A 161 -9.15 -17.85 2.50
CA HIS A 161 -10.48 -18.31 2.13
C HIS A 161 -10.91 -17.60 0.85
N ARG A 162 -11.15 -18.35 -0.22
CA ARG A 162 -11.67 -17.75 -1.46
C ARG A 162 -12.99 -17.04 -1.20
N MET A 163 -13.14 -15.89 -1.87
CA MET A 163 -14.38 -15.13 -1.78
C MET A 163 -15.44 -15.71 -2.71
N SER A 164 -16.69 -15.57 -2.31
CA SER A 164 -17.86 -15.93 -3.12
C SER A 164 -18.44 -14.66 -3.73
N VAL A 165 -18.77 -14.70 -5.02
CA VAL A 165 -19.44 -13.60 -5.69
C VAL A 165 -20.88 -13.53 -5.19
N THR A 166 -21.32 -12.33 -4.84
CA THR A 166 -22.67 -12.04 -4.40
C THR A 166 -23.15 -10.75 -5.07
N SER A 167 -24.40 -10.39 -4.81
CA SER A 167 -24.95 -9.12 -5.24
C SER A 167 -25.31 -8.31 -4.01
N VAL A 168 -24.79 -7.09 -3.94
CA VAL A 168 -24.98 -6.19 -2.80
C VAL A 168 -25.87 -5.06 -3.24
N THR A 169 -26.94 -4.84 -2.48
CA THR A 169 -27.76 -3.63 -2.57
C THR A 169 -27.32 -2.72 -1.42
N PRO A 170 -26.70 -1.56 -1.71
CA PRO A 170 -26.28 -0.64 -0.67
C PRO A 170 -27.43 -0.17 0.20
N ALA A 171 -27.18 -0.01 1.50
CA ALA A 171 -28.16 0.57 2.40
C ALA A 171 -28.33 2.10 2.18
N GLY A 172 -27.32 2.72 1.55
CA GLY A 172 -27.29 4.13 1.20
C GLY A 172 -25.92 4.50 0.63
N GLY A 173 -25.73 5.77 0.25
CA GLY A 173 -24.49 6.26 -0.35
C GLY A 173 -24.57 6.38 -1.88
N PRO A 174 -23.44 6.65 -2.54
CA PRO A 174 -23.42 7.01 -3.97
C PRO A 174 -23.55 5.81 -4.91
N TRP A 175 -23.51 4.58 -4.38
CA TRP A 175 -23.46 3.37 -5.19
C TRP A 175 -24.85 2.77 -5.41
N SER A 176 -25.09 2.30 -6.64
CA SER A 176 -26.22 1.41 -6.96
C SER A 176 -25.87 -0.04 -6.62
N ARG A 177 -26.80 -0.97 -6.86
CA ARG A 177 -26.54 -2.41 -6.73
C ARG A 177 -25.27 -2.81 -7.51
N PHE A 178 -24.39 -3.59 -6.88
CA PHE A 178 -23.11 -4.00 -7.46
C PHE A 178 -22.78 -5.48 -7.17
N ALA A 179 -21.78 -6.02 -7.89
CA ALA A 179 -21.22 -7.33 -7.61
C ALA A 179 -20.30 -7.25 -6.38
N GLY A 180 -20.63 -7.97 -5.32
CA GLY A 180 -19.82 -8.02 -4.10
C GLY A 180 -19.01 -9.30 -4.00
N LEU A 181 -17.92 -9.24 -3.25
CA LEU A 181 -17.16 -10.39 -2.79
C LEU A 181 -17.45 -10.63 -1.32
N ARG A 182 -17.80 -11.86 -0.98
CA ARG A 182 -18.11 -12.29 0.39
C ARG A 182 -17.11 -13.34 0.86
N ALA A 183 -16.50 -13.11 2.01
CA ALA A 183 -15.59 -14.06 2.65
C ALA A 183 -15.99 -14.30 4.12
N PRO A 184 -15.81 -15.52 4.66
CA PRO A 184 -15.79 -15.72 6.11
C PRO A 184 -14.58 -15.01 6.70
N VAL A 185 -14.70 -14.54 7.93
CA VAL A 185 -13.60 -13.91 8.68
C VAL A 185 -13.59 -14.42 10.11
N ASP A 186 -12.43 -14.42 10.75
CA ASP A 186 -12.35 -14.74 12.18
C ASP A 186 -12.96 -13.58 12.99
N PRO A 187 -13.64 -13.86 14.13
CA PRO A 187 -14.25 -12.80 14.93
C PRO A 187 -13.24 -11.78 15.47
N ALA A 188 -11.99 -12.19 15.71
CA ALA A 188 -10.90 -11.31 16.11
C ALA A 188 -10.45 -10.35 14.98
N ASP A 189 -10.78 -10.68 13.72
CA ASP A 189 -10.42 -9.88 12.55
C ASP A 189 -11.43 -8.77 12.25
N ILE A 190 -12.61 -8.78 12.90
CA ILE A 190 -13.57 -7.67 12.88
C ILE A 190 -13.34 -6.84 14.15
N ALA A 191 -12.91 -5.60 13.98
CA ALA A 191 -12.55 -4.74 15.09
C ALA A 191 -13.03 -3.30 14.92
N VAL A 192 -13.15 -2.59 16.02
CA VAL A 192 -13.22 -1.12 16.06
C VAL A 192 -11.95 -0.61 16.71
N THR A 193 -11.21 0.25 16.02
CA THR A 193 -9.96 0.83 16.54
C THR A 193 -10.27 1.89 17.60
N ALA A 194 -9.26 2.29 18.38
CA ALA A 194 -9.40 3.40 19.34
C ALA A 194 -9.83 4.72 18.67
N GLY A 195 -9.51 4.90 17.38
CA GLY A 195 -9.95 6.03 16.56
C GLY A 195 -11.38 5.91 16.01
N GLY A 196 -12.14 4.89 16.42
CA GLY A 196 -13.51 4.66 15.95
C GLY A 196 -13.62 4.09 14.53
N LEU A 197 -12.52 3.61 13.96
CA LEU A 197 -12.55 2.99 12.63
C LEU A 197 -13.03 1.55 12.74
N THR A 198 -14.01 1.16 11.93
CA THR A 198 -14.33 -0.26 11.73
C THR A 198 -13.30 -0.86 10.80
N ARG A 199 -12.54 -1.84 11.28
CA ARG A 199 -11.52 -2.57 10.53
C ARG A 199 -11.95 -4.02 10.36
N VAL A 200 -11.77 -4.56 9.15
CA VAL A 200 -11.85 -6.00 8.90
C VAL A 200 -10.58 -6.49 8.24
N ILE A 201 -9.95 -7.51 8.81
CA ILE A 201 -8.77 -8.15 8.23
C ILE A 201 -9.23 -9.29 7.30
N VAL A 202 -8.92 -9.16 6.02
CA VAL A 202 -9.04 -10.25 5.04
C VAL A 202 -7.69 -10.96 4.96
N ARG A 203 -7.64 -12.19 5.49
CA ARG A 203 -6.39 -12.95 5.60
C ARG A 203 -5.90 -13.47 4.26
N GLY A 204 -4.66 -13.14 3.91
CA GLY A 204 -3.94 -13.81 2.84
C GLY A 204 -3.48 -15.21 3.25
N ALA A 205 -3.20 -16.05 2.26
CA ALA A 205 -2.63 -17.38 2.45
C ALA A 205 -1.16 -17.32 2.89
N GLY A 206 -0.45 -16.25 2.49
CA GLY A 206 0.92 -15.96 2.92
C GLY A 206 0.96 -14.98 4.10
N GLU A 207 1.96 -14.10 4.07
CA GLU A 207 2.26 -13.13 5.13
C GLU A 207 1.59 -11.77 4.92
N VAL A 208 0.93 -11.56 3.79
CA VAL A 208 0.24 -10.31 3.48
C VAL A 208 -1.26 -10.44 3.70
N ASP A 209 -1.81 -9.56 4.54
CA ASP A 209 -3.24 -9.39 4.77
C ASP A 209 -3.76 -8.09 4.14
N VAL A 210 -5.06 -7.98 3.92
CA VAL A 210 -5.69 -6.72 3.51
C VAL A 210 -6.69 -6.27 4.57
N HIS A 211 -6.40 -5.13 5.18
CA HIS A 211 -7.27 -4.46 6.14
C HIS A 211 -8.22 -3.56 5.37
N LEU A 212 -9.52 -3.83 5.44
CA LEU A 212 -10.57 -2.96 4.93
C LEU A 212 -11.06 -2.07 6.08
N VAL A 213 -11.15 -0.76 5.86
CA VAL A 213 -11.48 0.21 6.89
C VAL A 213 -12.61 1.15 6.50
N LEU A 214 -13.50 1.40 7.46
CA LEU A 214 -14.60 2.38 7.37
C LEU A 214 -14.56 3.31 8.58
N GLY A 215 -14.80 4.59 8.32
CA GLY A 215 -14.91 5.62 9.35
C GLY A 215 -15.77 6.79 8.85
N ALA A 216 -16.18 7.65 9.78
CA ALA A 216 -17.00 8.83 9.48
C ALA A 216 -16.19 10.06 9.03
N ALA A 217 -14.87 10.03 9.23
CA ALA A 217 -13.97 11.11 8.82
C ALA A 217 -13.77 11.13 7.29
N ASP A 218 -13.07 12.15 6.80
CA ASP A 218 -12.67 12.21 5.40
C ASP A 218 -11.72 11.05 5.01
N PRO A 219 -11.61 10.73 3.71
CA PRO A 219 -10.83 9.60 3.20
C PRO A 219 -9.38 9.55 3.70
N GLY A 220 -8.70 10.70 3.70
CA GLY A 220 -7.31 10.82 4.13
C GLY A 220 -7.17 10.50 5.62
N THR A 221 -8.04 11.08 6.45
CA THR A 221 -8.05 10.81 7.90
C THR A 221 -8.36 9.35 8.21
N VAL A 222 -9.29 8.71 7.50
CA VAL A 222 -9.63 7.29 7.71
C VAL A 222 -8.44 6.38 7.42
N VAL A 223 -7.77 6.56 6.28
CA VAL A 223 -6.63 5.71 5.89
C VAL A 223 -5.40 6.02 6.75
N ALA A 224 -5.13 7.29 7.06
CA ALA A 224 -4.05 7.68 7.96
C ALA A 224 -4.25 7.09 9.37
N GLY A 225 -5.47 7.13 9.91
CA GLY A 225 -5.80 6.51 11.18
C GLY A 225 -5.66 4.98 11.16
N ALA A 226 -5.98 4.33 10.04
CA ALA A 226 -5.76 2.89 9.88
C ALA A 226 -4.27 2.52 9.87
N LEU A 227 -3.43 3.31 9.19
CA LEU A 227 -1.98 3.13 9.16
C LEU A 227 -1.34 3.38 10.52
N ALA A 228 -1.81 4.39 11.25
CA ALA A 228 -1.30 4.76 12.56
C ALA A 228 -1.66 3.75 13.66
N THR A 229 -2.65 2.88 13.43
CA THR A 229 -3.14 1.88 14.39
C THR A 229 -2.85 0.44 13.97
N LEU A 230 -1.92 0.25 13.02
CA LEU A 230 -1.39 -1.08 12.71
C LEU A 230 -0.57 -1.58 13.91
N GLY A 231 -0.75 -2.85 14.29
CA GLY A 231 -0.14 -3.42 15.50
C GLY A 231 -0.81 -3.04 16.84
N ASP A 232 -1.68 -2.03 16.85
CA ASP A 232 -2.36 -1.59 18.08
C ASP A 232 -3.47 -2.56 18.53
N THR A 233 -3.68 -2.58 19.85
CA THR A 233 -4.82 -3.29 20.44
C THR A 233 -6.13 -2.56 20.11
N PRO A 234 -7.12 -3.24 19.50
CA PRO A 234 -8.40 -2.60 19.17
C PRO A 234 -9.19 -2.25 20.42
N LEU A 235 -10.10 -1.26 20.29
CA LEU A 235 -11.05 -0.90 21.34
C LEU A 235 -12.10 -1.99 21.56
N TRP A 236 -12.49 -2.67 20.48
CA TRP A 236 -13.48 -3.74 20.47
C TRP A 236 -13.22 -4.72 19.33
N THR A 237 -13.55 -5.99 19.51
CA THR A 237 -13.58 -7.03 18.47
C THR A 237 -14.87 -7.83 18.49
N ALA A 238 -15.23 -8.47 17.37
CA ALA A 238 -16.41 -9.34 17.33
C ALA A 238 -16.24 -10.65 18.13
N ALA A 239 -15.05 -10.90 18.67
CA ALA A 239 -14.81 -11.97 19.65
C ALA A 239 -15.25 -11.57 21.06
N ASP A 240 -15.43 -10.27 21.31
CA ASP A 240 -15.91 -9.77 22.60
C ASP A 240 -17.38 -10.13 22.78
N ALA A 241 -17.79 -10.39 24.03
CA ALA A 241 -19.18 -10.77 24.35
C ALA A 241 -20.18 -9.59 24.27
N GLY A 242 -19.69 -8.36 24.05
CA GLY A 242 -20.50 -7.13 24.08
C GLY A 242 -20.91 -6.62 22.71
N PRO A 243 -21.95 -5.76 22.62
CA PRO A 243 -22.36 -5.15 21.37
C PRO A 243 -21.24 -4.27 20.77
N PRO A 244 -21.19 -4.11 19.44
CA PRO A 244 -20.23 -3.22 18.82
C PRO A 244 -20.47 -1.76 19.23
N PRO A 245 -19.42 -0.92 19.27
CA PRO A 245 -19.55 0.50 19.53
C PRO A 245 -20.54 1.19 18.57
N ASP A 246 -21.28 2.17 19.10
CA ASP A 246 -22.22 2.99 18.33
C ASP A 246 -21.50 3.70 17.18
N GLY A 247 -22.15 3.75 16.01
CA GLY A 247 -21.60 4.38 14.81
C GLY A 247 -20.59 3.52 14.04
N SER A 248 -20.25 2.33 14.52
CA SER A 248 -19.47 1.36 13.75
C SER A 248 -20.25 0.83 12.53
N ALA A 249 -19.52 0.33 11.52
CA ALA A 249 -20.12 -0.31 10.35
C ALA A 249 -20.47 -1.79 10.57
N VAL A 250 -20.34 -2.28 11.81
CA VAL A 250 -20.63 -3.67 12.19
C VAL A 250 -22.13 -3.88 12.30
N ARG A 251 -22.65 -4.86 11.56
CA ARG A 251 -24.06 -5.26 11.58
C ARG A 251 -24.19 -6.59 12.32
N VAL A 252 -25.06 -6.62 13.33
CA VAL A 252 -25.38 -7.84 14.09
C VAL A 252 -26.82 -8.25 13.77
N GLY A 253 -27.04 -9.54 13.54
CA GLY A 253 -28.35 -10.07 13.20
C GLY A 253 -28.42 -11.59 13.34
N ARG A 254 -29.37 -12.20 12.61
CA ARG A 254 -29.54 -13.66 12.55
C ARG A 254 -29.65 -14.10 11.09
N ILE A 255 -29.18 -15.31 10.80
CA ILE A 255 -29.26 -15.90 9.46
C ILE A 255 -29.60 -17.37 9.55
N ALA A 256 -30.38 -17.88 8.59
CA ALA A 256 -30.58 -19.32 8.43
C ALA A 256 -29.28 -20.00 7.98
N SER A 257 -28.82 -20.98 8.74
CA SER A 257 -27.58 -21.72 8.49
C SER A 257 -27.77 -23.20 8.80
N THR A 258 -27.04 -24.06 8.08
CA THR A 258 -26.97 -25.50 8.38
C THR A 258 -25.84 -25.84 9.35
N GLY A 259 -24.95 -24.88 9.64
CA GLY A 259 -23.91 -24.97 10.66
C GLY A 259 -24.44 -24.55 12.04
N THR A 260 -23.78 -24.98 13.10
CA THR A 260 -24.26 -24.83 14.50
C THR A 260 -23.66 -23.64 15.26
N GLY A 261 -22.83 -22.82 14.61
CA GLY A 261 -22.11 -21.72 15.25
C GLY A 261 -22.47 -20.34 14.69
N PRO A 262 -22.11 -19.26 15.41
CA PRO A 262 -22.23 -17.90 14.89
C PRO A 262 -21.43 -17.72 13.61
N VAL A 263 -21.94 -16.90 12.70
CA VAL A 263 -21.33 -16.60 11.41
C VAL A 263 -20.71 -15.22 11.44
N TYR A 264 -19.45 -15.13 11.01
CA TYR A 264 -18.71 -13.88 10.85
C TYR A 264 -18.30 -13.74 9.38
N ARG A 265 -18.61 -12.59 8.77
CA ARG A 265 -18.29 -12.39 7.34
C ARG A 265 -18.05 -10.94 6.97
N VAL A 266 -17.34 -10.75 5.88
CA VAL A 266 -17.15 -9.46 5.23
C VAL A 266 -17.78 -9.47 3.84
N GLN A 267 -18.28 -8.31 3.41
CA GLN A 267 -18.69 -8.07 2.03
C GLN A 267 -18.09 -6.77 1.51
N ALA A 268 -17.37 -6.83 0.39
CA ALA A 268 -16.79 -5.66 -0.26
C ALA A 268 -16.84 -5.78 -1.78
N PRO A 269 -16.98 -4.69 -2.54
CA PRO A 269 -16.87 -4.73 -3.99
C PRO A 269 -15.44 -5.07 -4.43
N PRO A 270 -15.26 -5.79 -5.55
CA PRO A 270 -13.96 -5.87 -6.19
C PRO A 270 -13.54 -4.47 -6.65
N PHE A 271 -12.23 -4.23 -6.73
CA PHE A 271 -11.70 -2.97 -7.26
C PHE A 271 -10.38 -3.18 -7.97
N THR A 272 -10.09 -2.27 -8.90
CA THR A 272 -8.78 -2.12 -9.52
C THR A 272 -8.45 -0.63 -9.53
N ILE A 273 -7.35 -0.25 -8.89
CA ILE A 273 -6.84 1.11 -8.83
C ILE A 273 -5.46 1.13 -9.46
N ARG A 274 -5.26 2.08 -10.37
CA ARG A 274 -3.95 2.41 -10.94
C ARG A 274 -3.68 3.88 -10.65
N THR A 275 -2.55 4.15 -10.03
CA THR A 275 -2.17 5.50 -9.63
C THR A 275 -0.72 5.77 -10.01
N VAL A 276 -0.48 6.95 -10.55
CA VAL A 276 0.85 7.51 -10.76
C VAL A 276 0.94 8.76 -9.91
N HIS A 277 1.89 8.80 -8.98
CA HIS A 277 2.18 9.98 -8.18
C HIS A 277 3.42 10.66 -8.73
N ASP A 278 3.32 11.96 -8.98
CA ASP A 278 4.47 12.84 -9.11
C ASP A 278 4.83 13.35 -7.71
N LEU A 279 5.96 12.87 -7.17
CA LEU A 279 6.44 13.21 -5.84
C LEU A 279 6.86 14.69 -5.77
N LEU A 280 7.16 15.32 -6.91
CA LEU A 280 7.55 16.73 -6.98
C LEU A 280 6.36 17.69 -6.81
N GLN A 281 5.13 17.21 -6.90
CA GLN A 281 3.95 17.99 -6.50
C GLN A 281 3.84 18.13 -4.98
N ARG A 282 4.59 17.34 -4.22
CA ARG A 282 4.54 17.24 -2.75
C ARG A 282 5.93 17.21 -2.14
N ARG A 283 6.81 18.05 -2.68
CA ARG A 283 8.23 18.14 -2.30
C ARG A 283 8.47 18.13 -0.79
N ALA A 284 7.72 18.96 -0.04
CA ALA A 284 7.83 19.04 1.41
C ALA A 284 7.53 17.71 2.14
N LEU A 285 6.56 16.92 1.67
CA LEU A 285 6.21 15.63 2.27
C LEU A 285 7.37 14.63 2.16
N PHE A 286 8.13 14.69 1.06
CA PHE A 286 9.21 13.77 0.73
C PHE A 286 10.61 14.35 1.00
N GLY A 287 10.70 15.56 1.56
CA GLY A 287 11.97 16.23 1.82
C GLY A 287 12.74 16.57 0.54
N LEU A 288 12.05 16.65 -0.60
CA LEU A 288 12.65 17.00 -1.89
C LEU A 288 12.71 18.54 -2.00
N PRO A 289 13.77 19.11 -2.59
CA PRO A 289 13.96 20.55 -2.60
C PRO A 289 13.08 21.25 -3.65
N GLU A 290 12.58 22.47 -3.38
CA GLU A 290 11.85 23.28 -4.37
C GLU A 290 12.77 23.95 -5.41
N ALA A 291 14.00 24.23 -5.03
CA ALA A 291 15.01 24.88 -5.85
C ALA A 291 16.32 24.09 -5.83
N ASP A 292 17.19 24.42 -6.77
CA ASP A 292 18.57 24.00 -6.88
C ASP A 292 19.30 24.10 -5.51
N LEU A 293 19.52 22.97 -4.84
CA LEU A 293 20.36 22.94 -3.64
C LEU A 293 21.79 22.58 -4.04
N ALA A 294 22.73 23.42 -3.64
CA ALA A 294 24.15 23.11 -3.75
C ALA A 294 24.47 21.92 -2.82
N GLY A 295 24.58 20.72 -3.40
CA GLY A 295 25.21 19.58 -2.75
C GLY A 295 26.72 19.75 -2.73
N SER A 296 27.40 19.11 -1.78
CA SER A 296 28.84 19.21 -1.53
C SER A 296 29.70 18.54 -2.62
N ALA A 297 29.64 19.04 -3.85
CA ALA A 297 30.66 18.84 -4.90
C ALA A 297 30.41 19.80 -6.09
N SER A 298 30.41 21.12 -5.87
CA SER A 298 30.41 22.16 -6.94
C SER A 298 29.32 22.07 -8.02
N GLN A 299 28.32 21.19 -7.88
CA GLN A 299 27.25 20.99 -8.83
C GLN A 299 25.91 20.93 -8.09
N VAL A 300 24.97 21.68 -8.63
CA VAL A 300 23.60 21.79 -8.16
C VAL A 300 22.90 20.45 -8.31
N LEU A 301 22.35 19.90 -7.22
CA LEU A 301 21.52 18.70 -7.28
C LEU A 301 20.07 19.12 -7.48
N LYS A 302 19.53 18.86 -8.67
CA LYS A 302 18.12 19.08 -9.00
C LYS A 302 17.46 17.74 -9.27
N VAL A 303 16.36 17.47 -8.55
CA VAL A 303 15.46 16.35 -8.86
C VAL A 303 14.41 16.85 -9.84
N ASP A 304 14.53 16.44 -11.10
CA ASP A 304 13.67 16.88 -12.19
C ASP A 304 12.44 16.00 -12.36
N GLN A 305 12.55 14.72 -12.02
CA GLN A 305 11.45 13.77 -12.09
C GLN A 305 11.50 12.80 -10.91
N ALA A 306 10.36 12.61 -10.23
CA ALA A 306 10.23 11.64 -9.16
C ALA A 306 8.83 11.02 -9.19
N GLN A 307 8.74 9.74 -9.52
CA GLN A 307 7.46 9.07 -9.76
C GLN A 307 7.30 7.81 -8.93
N GLN A 308 6.07 7.59 -8.45
CA GLN A 308 5.62 6.30 -7.92
C GLN A 308 4.49 5.76 -8.77
N PHE A 309 4.57 4.47 -9.07
CA PHE A 309 3.52 3.70 -9.71
C PHE A 309 2.90 2.73 -8.71
N VAL A 310 1.58 2.76 -8.59
CA VAL A 310 0.83 1.84 -7.73
C VAL A 310 -0.27 1.18 -8.54
N MET A 311 -0.35 -0.14 -8.45
CA MET A 311 -1.52 -0.89 -8.88
C MET A 311 -2.02 -1.75 -7.71
N ALA A 312 -3.28 -1.55 -7.35
CA ALA A 312 -3.96 -2.32 -6.33
C ALA A 312 -5.19 -2.98 -6.95
N GLN A 313 -5.28 -4.30 -6.89
CA GLN A 313 -6.45 -5.04 -7.36
C GLN A 313 -6.88 -6.03 -6.29
N PHE A 314 -8.16 -6.02 -5.98
CA PHE A 314 -8.82 -6.88 -5.01
C PHE A 314 -9.93 -7.65 -5.74
N ASP A 315 -9.77 -8.96 -5.85
CA ASP A 315 -10.71 -9.83 -6.54
C ASP A 315 -11.00 -11.12 -5.78
N GLN A 316 -11.70 -12.05 -6.42
CA GLN A 316 -12.13 -13.30 -5.82
C GLN A 316 -10.97 -14.22 -5.38
N SER A 317 -9.84 -14.13 -6.08
CA SER A 317 -8.69 -15.04 -5.96
C SER A 317 -7.64 -14.53 -4.98
N GLY A 318 -7.48 -13.22 -4.88
CA GLY A 318 -6.46 -12.59 -4.05
C GLY A 318 -6.49 -11.07 -4.11
N PHE A 319 -5.49 -10.49 -3.46
CA PHE A 319 -5.03 -9.16 -3.74
C PHE A 319 -3.81 -9.29 -4.63
N THR A 320 -4.00 -9.08 -5.92
CA THR A 320 -3.05 -9.50 -6.94
C THR A 320 -3.06 -8.54 -8.11
N ALA A 321 -1.87 -8.28 -8.62
CA ALA A 321 -1.66 -7.85 -9.98
C ALA A 321 -1.42 -9.08 -10.90
N ALA A 322 -2.44 -9.47 -11.69
CA ALA A 322 -2.57 -10.57 -12.69
C ALA A 322 -2.78 -12.05 -12.26
N ALA A 323 -3.67 -12.76 -12.98
CA ALA A 323 -4.52 -13.88 -12.51
C ALA A 323 -4.25 -15.29 -13.11
N ALA A 324 -4.71 -16.37 -12.44
CA ALA A 324 -5.18 -17.65 -13.03
C ALA A 324 -6.00 -18.53 -12.04
N THR A 325 -6.97 -19.29 -12.59
CA THR A 325 -8.05 -20.07 -11.94
C THR A 325 -7.80 -21.59 -11.97
N VAL A 326 -8.25 -22.37 -10.96
CA VAL A 326 -8.99 -23.68 -11.07
C VAL A 326 -9.76 -23.95 -9.74
N SER A 327 -10.87 -24.67 -9.80
CA SER A 327 -11.78 -25.10 -8.71
C SER A 327 -11.92 -26.63 -8.63
N MET A 328 -12.21 -27.16 -7.43
CA MET A 328 -12.68 -28.53 -7.19
C MET A 328 -13.81 -28.51 -6.15
N TRP A 329 -14.89 -29.24 -6.43
CA TRP A 329 -15.99 -29.50 -5.50
C TRP A 329 -15.94 -30.97 -5.10
N VAL A 330 -15.95 -31.26 -3.81
CA VAL A 330 -16.30 -32.59 -3.29
C VAL A 330 -17.52 -32.43 -2.41
N ALA A 331 -18.67 -32.89 -2.91
CA ALA A 331 -19.87 -33.04 -2.10
C ALA A 331 -19.81 -34.43 -1.42
N ALA A 332 -19.83 -34.44 -0.09
CA ALA A 332 -20.26 -35.60 0.70
C ALA A 332 -21.37 -35.12 1.65
N GLY A 333 -22.52 -35.77 1.57
CA GLY A 333 -23.80 -35.27 2.05
C GLY A 333 -24.05 -35.34 3.56
N PHE A 334 -24.97 -34.48 4.00
CA PHE A 334 -26.12 -34.72 4.90
C PHE A 334 -26.94 -33.41 4.88
N THR A 335 -28.23 -33.44 4.49
CA THR A 335 -29.09 -32.26 4.52
C THR A 335 -29.51 -31.98 5.96
N ARG A 336 -28.82 -31.07 6.65
CA ARG A 336 -29.30 -30.47 7.90
C ARG A 336 -30.34 -29.40 7.58
N GLU A 337 -31.45 -29.39 8.30
CA GLU A 337 -32.42 -28.30 8.20
C GLU A 337 -31.76 -26.97 8.63
N PRO A 338 -31.91 -25.89 7.85
CA PRO A 338 -31.41 -24.58 8.25
C PRO A 338 -32.08 -24.13 9.55
N HIS A 339 -31.30 -23.64 10.50
CA HIS A 339 -31.78 -22.99 11.72
C HIS A 339 -31.15 -21.61 11.85
N GLU A 340 -31.77 -20.74 12.66
CA GLU A 340 -31.24 -19.40 12.86
C GLU A 340 -30.01 -19.40 13.77
N VAL A 341 -28.90 -18.86 13.26
CA VAL A 341 -27.67 -18.61 14.01
C VAL A 341 -27.35 -17.12 14.04
N PRO A 342 -26.62 -16.61 15.05
CA PRO A 342 -26.15 -15.22 15.06
C PRO A 342 -25.25 -14.92 13.86
N LEU A 343 -25.37 -13.70 13.33
CA LEU A 343 -24.55 -13.17 12.24
C LEU A 343 -23.91 -11.87 12.71
N THR A 344 -22.59 -11.76 12.57
CA THR A 344 -21.87 -10.48 12.64
C THR A 344 -21.21 -10.24 11.29
N GLU A 345 -21.56 -9.14 10.64
CA GLU A 345 -21.01 -8.81 9.32
C GLU A 345 -20.61 -7.35 9.19
N VAL A 346 -19.64 -7.10 8.33
CA VAL A 346 -19.31 -5.76 7.87
C VAL A 346 -19.52 -5.71 6.36
N VAL A 347 -20.28 -4.71 5.93
CA VAL A 347 -20.62 -4.51 4.52
C VAL A 347 -20.04 -3.17 4.07
N PHE A 348 -19.06 -3.23 3.17
CA PHE A 348 -18.48 -2.08 2.49
C PHE A 348 -19.37 -1.67 1.32
N ASP A 349 -20.50 -1.03 1.63
CA ASP A 349 -21.50 -0.57 0.66
C ASP A 349 -21.42 0.91 0.29
N ARG A 350 -20.33 1.56 0.69
CA ARG A 350 -20.02 2.97 0.46
C ARG A 350 -18.50 3.13 0.36
N PRO A 351 -17.99 4.30 -0.08
CA PRO A 351 -16.55 4.54 -0.16
C PRO A 351 -15.79 4.17 1.12
N TYR A 352 -14.64 3.52 0.96
CA TYR A 352 -13.90 2.92 2.06
C TYR A 352 -12.39 2.92 1.80
N GLY A 353 -11.62 2.75 2.88
CA GLY A 353 -10.16 2.64 2.81
C GLY A 353 -9.69 1.19 2.83
N PHE A 354 -8.50 0.95 2.29
CA PHE A 354 -7.82 -0.33 2.44
C PHE A 354 -6.34 -0.13 2.74
N VAL A 355 -5.75 -1.11 3.42
CA VAL A 355 -4.30 -1.21 3.65
C VAL A 355 -3.88 -2.67 3.47
N ALA A 356 -3.01 -2.95 2.51
CA ALA A 356 -2.28 -4.23 2.44
C ALA A 356 -1.15 -4.18 3.48
N VAL A 357 -1.06 -5.19 4.34
CA VAL A 357 -0.17 -5.21 5.51
C VAL A 357 0.67 -6.46 5.50
N HIS A 358 1.98 -6.31 5.71
CA HIS A 358 2.86 -7.42 6.05
C HIS A 358 2.63 -7.81 7.50
N ARG A 359 1.86 -8.89 7.71
CA ARG A 359 1.34 -9.34 9.01
C ARG A 359 2.42 -9.50 10.09
N PRO A 360 3.61 -10.07 9.83
CA PRO A 360 4.63 -10.25 10.87
C PRO A 360 5.20 -8.96 11.45
N THR A 361 5.17 -7.85 10.69
CA THR A 361 5.81 -6.59 11.09
C THR A 361 4.85 -5.41 11.16
N ASP A 362 3.58 -5.59 10.83
CA ASP A 362 2.58 -4.50 10.73
C ASP A 362 2.96 -3.39 9.73
N LEU A 363 3.77 -3.71 8.72
CA LEU A 363 4.17 -2.75 7.68
C LEU A 363 3.02 -2.55 6.69
N GLY A 364 2.56 -1.31 6.54
CA GLY A 364 1.63 -0.92 5.49
C GLY A 364 2.32 -0.91 4.13
N LEU A 365 2.03 -1.91 3.30
CA LEU A 365 2.62 -2.09 1.98
C LEU A 365 1.99 -1.15 0.95
N VAL A 366 0.66 -1.17 0.86
CA VAL A 366 -0.13 -0.35 -0.06
C VAL A 366 -1.35 0.14 0.69
N ALA A 367 -1.64 1.43 0.61
CA ALA A 367 -2.81 2.03 1.22
C ALA A 367 -3.61 2.79 0.17
N GLY A 368 -4.93 2.89 0.34
CA GLY A 368 -5.73 3.63 -0.62
C GLY A 368 -7.19 3.77 -0.24
N TRP A 369 -7.90 4.44 -1.13
CA TRP A 369 -9.33 4.71 -1.02
C TRP A 369 -10.07 4.17 -2.24
N VAL A 370 -11.24 3.58 -2.01
CA VAL A 370 -12.16 3.11 -3.05
C VAL A 370 -13.38 4.01 -3.04
N ALA A 371 -13.47 4.91 -4.02
CA ALA A 371 -14.58 5.86 -4.15
C ALA A 371 -15.71 5.35 -5.06
N ALA A 372 -15.36 4.50 -6.01
CA ALA A 372 -16.27 3.93 -6.99
C ALA A 372 -16.03 2.43 -7.12
N VAL A 373 -17.10 1.70 -7.39
CA VAL A 373 -17.08 0.26 -7.67
C VAL A 373 -16.92 0.03 -9.16
N SER A 374 -16.15 -0.99 -9.54
CA SER A 374 -16.12 -1.49 -10.91
C SER A 374 -17.50 -2.09 -11.24
N GLY A 375 -18.10 -1.64 -12.35
CA GLY A 375 -19.38 -2.17 -12.84
C GLY A 375 -19.28 -3.58 -13.42
#